data_AF-A0A160HXA7-F1
#
_entry.id   AF-A0A160HXA7-F1
#
_cell.length_a   1.000
_cell.length_b   1.000
_cell.length_c   1.000
_cell.angle_alpha   90.00
_cell.angle_beta   90.00
_cell.angle_gamma   90.00
#
_symmetry.space_group_name_H-M   'P 1'
#
loop_
_entity.id
_entity.type
_entity.pdbx_description
1 polymer ?
#
loop_
_entity_poly.entity_id
_entity_poly.type
_entity_poly.pdbx_seq_one_letter_code
_entity_poly.pdbx_strand_id
1 'polypeptide(L)'
;MAKAKTPGKRPQGSAKPQMGGAAAITVDSPEPKKPRTSPGQFLSQVRAEGRKIVWPSRKETWITSVMVFIMVIIASIFFWIVDTGLGYAFRYIIALGS
;
A
#
# COMPACT_ATOMS: atom_id res chain seq x y z
N MET A 1 44.09 52.82 36.04
CA MET A 1 44.03 52.86 34.57
C MET A 1 43.32 51.61 34.08
N ALA A 2 42.30 51.77 33.24
CA ALA A 2 41.65 50.81 32.31
C ALA A 2 41.18 49.43 32.87
N LYS A 3 39.85 49.14 32.90
CA LYS A 3 39.04 48.47 31.82
C LYS A 3 39.54 47.06 31.48
N ALA A 4 38.75 46.01 31.28
CA ALA A 4 37.30 45.78 31.25
C ALA A 4 37.09 44.26 31.22
N LYS A 5 36.06 43.72 31.90
CA LYS A 5 35.49 42.43 31.51
C LYS A 5 34.02 42.39 31.88
N THR A 6 33.18 42.35 30.86
CA THR A 6 31.73 42.25 30.91
C THR A 6 31.31 40.81 31.26
N PRO A 7 30.42 40.63 32.26
CA PRO A 7 29.46 39.55 32.22
C PRO A 7 28.08 40.14 32.51
N GLY A 8 27.29 40.39 31.46
CA GLY A 8 25.89 40.79 31.61
C GLY A 8 25.05 39.58 32.01
N LYS A 9 25.01 39.27 33.31
CA LYS A 9 23.98 38.41 33.91
C LYS A 9 22.63 39.13 33.85
N ARG A 10 21.60 38.43 33.40
CA ARG A 10 20.18 38.77 33.64
C ARG A 10 19.95 39.00 35.14
N PRO A 11 19.24 40.07 35.49
CA PRO A 11 17.92 39.96 36.14
C PRO A 11 16.97 41.04 35.53
N GLN A 12 15.66 41.14 35.72
CA GLN A 12 14.68 40.74 36.72
C GLN A 12 13.32 40.98 36.00
N GLY A 13 12.34 40.09 36.04
CA GLY A 13 11.31 40.18 37.07
C GLY A 13 10.54 41.51 37.03
N SER A 14 9.47 41.60 36.24
CA SER A 14 8.37 42.55 36.49
C SER A 14 7.03 41.87 36.20
N ALA A 15 6.46 41.31 37.26
CA ALA A 15 5.06 40.95 37.33
C ALA A 15 4.21 42.20 37.07
N LYS A 16 3.25 42.11 36.15
CA LYS A 16 2.20 43.12 35.99
C LYS A 16 0.85 42.47 36.32
N PRO A 17 0.06 43.06 37.23
CA PRO A 17 -1.17 42.47 37.72
C PRO A 17 -2.32 42.67 36.73
N GLN A 18 -3.20 41.68 36.72
CA GLN A 18 -4.48 41.64 36.03
C GLN A 18 -5.50 42.52 36.78
N MET A 19 -6.15 43.48 36.10
CA MET A 19 -7.52 43.91 36.45
C MET A 19 -8.13 44.83 35.37
N GLY A 20 -9.25 44.39 34.76
CA GLY A 20 -10.45 45.20 34.52
C GLY A 20 -10.56 46.06 33.24
N GLY A 21 -11.48 45.66 32.34
CA GLY A 21 -12.34 46.64 31.65
C GLY A 21 -12.39 46.59 30.11
N ALA A 22 -13.49 46.01 29.62
CA ALA A 22 -14.19 46.31 28.36
C ALA A 22 -13.59 45.92 27.00
N ALA A 23 -14.40 45.12 26.28
CA ALA A 23 -14.51 45.02 24.83
C ALA A 23 -13.34 44.41 24.03
N ALA A 24 -13.36 43.08 23.93
CA ALA A 24 -13.39 42.40 22.62
C ALA A 24 -13.55 40.90 22.85
N ILE A 25 -14.79 40.42 22.71
CA ILE A 25 -15.05 39.04 22.31
C ILE A 25 -14.40 38.90 20.93
N THR A 26 -13.18 38.38 20.90
CA THR A 26 -12.56 37.96 19.65
C THR A 26 -13.28 36.69 19.25
N VAL A 27 -14.25 36.92 18.37
CA VAL A 27 -15.04 35.96 17.62
C VAL A 27 -14.18 34.75 17.27
N ASP A 28 -14.66 33.59 17.72
CA ASP A 28 -14.30 32.27 17.24
C ASP A 28 -14.09 32.34 15.72
N SER A 29 -12.85 32.17 15.28
CA SER A 29 -12.58 32.05 13.85
C SER A 29 -13.36 30.84 13.37
N PRO A 30 -14.30 30.96 12.41
CA PRO A 30 -15.05 29.82 11.95
C PRO A 30 -14.05 28.84 11.35
N GLU A 31 -13.86 27.70 12.02
CA GLU A 31 -13.10 26.57 11.50
C GLU A 31 -13.57 26.32 10.06
N PRO A 32 -12.70 26.48 9.04
CA PRO A 32 -13.06 26.12 7.70
C PRO A 32 -13.25 24.61 7.70
N LYS A 33 -14.51 24.17 7.59
CA LYS A 33 -14.93 22.78 7.40
C LYS A 33 -13.91 22.07 6.52
N LYS A 34 -13.16 21.15 7.14
CA LYS A 34 -12.21 20.25 6.50
C LYS A 34 -12.88 19.71 5.23
N PRO A 35 -12.46 20.15 4.02
CA PRO A 35 -13.09 19.63 2.82
C PRO A 35 -12.85 18.14 2.82
N ARG A 36 -13.93 17.38 2.68
CA ARG A 36 -13.89 15.92 2.55
C ARG A 36 -12.85 15.60 1.50
N THR A 37 -11.70 15.14 1.97
CA THR A 37 -10.72 14.31 1.28
C THR A 37 -10.79 14.53 -0.23
N SER A 38 -10.18 15.61 -0.72
CA SER A 38 -10.32 15.98 -2.13
C SER A 38 -9.80 14.84 -3.01
N PRO A 39 -10.32 14.64 -4.25
CA PRO A 39 -9.84 13.61 -5.17
C PRO A 39 -8.31 13.58 -5.32
N GLY A 40 -7.65 14.75 -5.23
CA GLY A 40 -6.19 14.87 -5.21
C GLY A 40 -5.51 14.33 -3.95
N GLN A 41 -6.11 14.50 -2.77
CA GLN A 41 -5.60 13.90 -1.53
C GLN A 41 -5.77 12.38 -1.53
N PHE A 42 -6.86 11.85 -2.10
CA PHE A 42 -7.03 10.40 -2.26
C PHE A 42 -5.95 9.77 -3.16
N LEU A 43 -5.62 10.38 -4.29
CA LEU A 43 -4.52 9.92 -5.15
C LEU A 43 -3.17 9.85 -4.40
N SER A 44 -2.92 10.84 -3.53
CA SER A 44 -1.71 10.84 -2.69
C SER A 44 -1.72 9.72 -1.64
N GLN A 45 -2.87 9.42 -1.05
CA GLN A 45 -3.05 8.30 -0.11
C GLN A 45 -2.92 6.95 -0.81
N VAL A 46 -3.53 6.76 -1.99
CA VAL A 46 -3.41 5.54 -2.81
C VAL A 46 -1.96 5.30 -3.23
N ARG A 47 -1.22 6.35 -3.60
CA ARG A 47 0.22 6.21 -3.91
C ARG A 47 1.05 5.86 -2.66
N ALA A 48 0.68 6.38 -1.49
CA ALA A 48 1.33 6.02 -0.22
C ALA A 48 1.05 4.57 0.19
N GLU A 49 -0.19 4.09 0.02
CA GLU A 49 -0.56 2.69 0.26
C GLU A 49 0.00 1.74 -0.81
N GLY A 50 0.05 2.17 -2.08
CA GLY A 50 0.61 1.39 -3.17
C GLY A 50 2.10 1.08 -3.01
N ARG A 51 2.85 1.92 -2.29
CA ARG A 51 4.25 1.67 -1.93
C ARG A 51 4.44 0.55 -0.91
N LYS A 52 3.39 0.17 -0.18
CA LYS A 52 3.42 -0.97 0.76
C LYS A 52 3.20 -2.30 0.04
N ILE A 53 2.78 -2.27 -1.22
CA ILE A 53 2.57 -3.48 -2.02
C ILE A 53 3.93 -3.99 -2.49
N VAL A 54 4.37 -5.09 -1.88
CA VAL A 54 5.54 -5.83 -2.35
C VAL A 54 5.08 -6.67 -3.55
N TRP A 55 5.37 -6.19 -4.75
CA TRP A 55 5.11 -6.96 -5.95
C TRP A 55 6.11 -8.12 -6.06
N PRO A 56 5.64 -9.32 -6.45
CA PRO A 56 6.49 -10.48 -6.57
C PRO A 56 7.62 -10.21 -7.55
N SER A 57 8.82 -10.68 -7.23
CA SER A 57 9.94 -10.57 -8.16
C SER A 57 9.70 -11.50 -9.36
N ARG A 58 10.23 -11.14 -10.55
CA ARG A 58 10.10 -11.99 -11.75
C ARG A 58 10.61 -13.41 -11.51
N LYS A 59 11.58 -13.58 -10.59
CA LYS A 59 12.13 -14.87 -10.21
C LYS A 59 11.10 -15.72 -9.46
N GLU A 60 10.39 -15.14 -8.49
CA GLU A 60 9.32 -15.82 -7.76
C GLU A 60 8.17 -16.22 -8.70
N THR A 61 7.73 -15.30 -9.56
CA THR A 61 6.68 -15.60 -10.56
C THR A 61 7.10 -16.74 -11.49
N TRP A 62 8.37 -16.75 -11.94
CA TRP A 62 8.87 -17.79 -12.80
C TRP A 62 8.93 -19.15 -12.09
N ILE A 63 9.44 -19.20 -10.86
CA ILE A 63 9.54 -20.44 -10.09
C ILE A 63 8.15 -21.05 -9.84
N THR A 64 7.18 -20.24 -9.41
CA THR A 64 5.80 -20.70 -9.21
C THR A 64 5.16 -21.16 -10.53
N SER A 65 5.42 -20.44 -11.63
CA SER A 65 4.91 -20.83 -12.95
C SER A 65 5.50 -22.16 -13.42
N VAL A 66 6.81 -22.37 -13.26
CA VAL A 66 7.49 -23.62 -13.64
C VAL A 66 6.98 -24.80 -12.80
N MET A 67 6.78 -24.61 -11.50
CA MET A 67 6.20 -25.64 -10.63
C MET A 67 4.83 -26.09 -11.14
N VAL A 68 3.95 -25.15 -11.49
CA VAL A 68 2.63 -25.47 -12.07
C VAL A 68 2.77 -26.09 -13.46
N PHE A 69 3.70 -25.58 -14.27
CA PHE A 69 3.94 -26.07 -15.63
C PHE A 69 4.32 -27.55 -15.65
N ILE A 70 5.16 -28.00 -14.71
CA ILE A 70 5.51 -29.42 -14.57
C ILE A 70 4.26 -30.29 -14.34
N MET A 71 3.37 -29.87 -13.43
CA MET A 71 2.11 -30.59 -13.18
C MET A 71 1.22 -30.63 -14.44
N VAL A 72 1.14 -29.52 -15.17
CA VAL A 72 0.36 -29.44 -16.43
C VAL A 72 0.93 -30.39 -17.48
N ILE A 73 2.25 -30.48 -17.62
CA ILE A 73 2.88 -31.42 -18.55
C ILE A 73 2.50 -32.86 -18.20
N ILE A 74 2.61 -33.24 -16.92
CA ILE A 74 2.25 -34.58 -16.46
C ILE A 74 0.79 -34.89 -16.78
N ALA A 75 -0.13 -33.97 -16.44
CA ALA A 75 -1.55 -34.12 -16.75
C ALA A 75 -1.80 -34.21 -18.27
N SER A 76 -1.10 -33.42 -19.08
CA SER A 76 -1.25 -33.45 -20.54
C SER A 76 -0.83 -34.79 -21.15
N ILE A 77 0.24 -35.40 -20.65
CA ILE A 77 0.69 -36.73 -21.09
C ILE A 77 -0.32 -37.79 -20.69
N PHE A 78 -0.85 -37.72 -19.46
CA PHE A 78 -1.89 -38.62 -18.99
C PHE A 78 -3.14 -38.55 -19.88
N PHE A 79 -3.66 -37.34 -20.13
CA PHE A 79 -4.82 -37.16 -21.00
C PHE A 79 -4.55 -37.66 -22.42
N TRP A 80 -3.38 -37.37 -22.99
CA TRP A 80 -3.02 -37.86 -24.32
C TRP A 80 -3.05 -39.38 -24.44
N ILE A 81 -2.56 -40.11 -23.43
CA ILE A 81 -2.61 -41.57 -23.37
C ILE A 81 -4.06 -42.05 -23.30
N VAL A 82 -4.86 -41.45 -22.41
CA VAL A 82 -6.26 -41.81 -22.21
C VAL A 82 -7.07 -41.57 -23.48
N ASP A 83 -6.96 -40.39 -24.09
CA ASP A 83 -7.69 -40.03 -25.31
C ASP A 83 -7.35 -40.99 -26.47
N THR A 84 -6.06 -41.29 -26.62
CA THR A 84 -5.58 -42.23 -27.65
C THR A 84 -6.06 -43.66 -27.36
N GLY A 85 -5.99 -44.09 -26.10
CA GLY A 85 -6.43 -45.42 -25.66
C GLY A 85 -7.92 -45.63 -25.85
N LEU A 86 -8.75 -44.67 -25.44
CA LEU A 86 -10.19 -44.70 -25.67
C LEU A 86 -10.49 -44.69 -27.17
N GLY A 87 -9.80 -43.87 -27.96
CA GLY A 87 -9.96 -43.84 -29.42
C GLY A 87 -9.71 -45.20 -30.07
N TYR A 88 -8.66 -45.92 -29.66
CA TYR A 88 -8.42 -47.28 -30.13
C TYR A 88 -9.49 -48.26 -29.63
N ALA A 89 -9.91 -48.16 -28.37
CA ALA A 89 -10.96 -49.01 -27.81
C ALA A 89 -12.28 -48.86 -28.59
N PHE A 90 -12.69 -47.63 -28.89
CA PHE A 90 -13.90 -47.36 -29.69
C PHE A 90 -13.80 -47.95 -31.09
N ARG A 91 -12.64 -47.82 -31.75
CA ARG A 91 -12.42 -48.43 -33.08
C ARG A 91 -12.56 -49.95 -33.03
N TYR A 92 -11.99 -50.60 -32.01
CA TYR A 92 -12.14 -52.04 -31.81
C TYR A 92 -13.60 -52.45 -31.56
N ILE A 93 -14.33 -51.70 -30.74
CA ILE A 93 -15.74 -51.98 -30.44
C ILE A 93 -16.60 -51.86 -31.70
N ILE A 94 -16.41 -50.81 -32.50
CA ILE A 94 -17.16 -50.62 -33.75
C ILE A 94 -16.80 -51.72 -34.77
N ALA A 95 -15.52 -52.07 -34.88
CA ALA A 95 -15.05 -53.12 -35.79
C ALA A 95 -15.56 -54.53 -35.42
N LEU A 96 -15.93 -54.77 -34.16
CA LEU A 96 -16.56 -56.03 -33.73
C LEU A 96 -18.06 -56.09 -34.06
N GLY A 97 -18.71 -54.94 -34.29
CA GLY A 97 -20.14 -54.84 -34.60
C GLY A 97 -20.47 -54.66 -36.08
N SER A 98 -19.48 -54.41 -36.94
CA SER A 98 -19.57 -54.39 -38.41
C SER A 98 -19.10 -55.71 -39.00
#